data_AF-A0A2M7I3T8-F1
#
_entry.id   AF-A0A2M7I3T8-F1
#
_cell.length_a   1.000
_cell.length_b   1.000
_cell.length_c   1.000
_cell.angle_alpha   90.00
_cell.angle_beta   90.00
_cell.angle_gamma   90.00
#
_symmetry.space_group_name_H-M   'P 1'
#
loop_
_entity.id
_entity.type
_entity.pdbx_description
1 polymer ?
#
loop_
_entity_poly.entity_id
_entity_poly.type
_entity_poly.pdbx_seq_one_letter_code
_entity_poly.pdbx_strand_id
1 'polypeptide(L)'
;MISYTKKIFPILIFVFVFSEVIVGQYNELRIYSGKDVYSIPAVTKGENVYFSIEDFAKALLINTYFNSTTKKIELKFADYRLIVTAGNPFFIFTSTSTNKIEILQLPNSSILIKDKIFVSLNYILPLFERALGKNFSLAGKYKLVLGGAVNVPKDIVKTTEPSIRKYQYGITGISVSEKSNGTLIRISALQKIDTYNSTFNDGELKIIFRDVNVKTDDINYNNSSDLVKDISAKNINDDAEFIIKVSDDYVSSDVINADKGNDLLILLHKKLITATTDLDKNKEKWNFDVIVIDAGHGGIDGGTLGVYGIKEKDVNLGIALKLGKLLEENMKDVKVVYTRKTDKAVDLYERGKFANEQGGNLFISIHCNSTPHKPSSANGFEIYLLRPGKTQQAIRIAERENSVIKYEKNPTRYKKLTDENFILVSMAQSSYMKYSEKFSDILNKEMSRIVRESSRGLKQAGFYVLVGASMPSVLIESGYLSNSKEAKYLNSIEGQMKIAQAIFNSIKIFKSQYEKSFSD
;
A
#
# COMPACT_ATOMS: atom_id res chain seq x y z
N MET A 1 -24.88 -42.71 -79.87
CA MET A 1 -25.61 -42.59 -78.59
C MET A 1 -24.74 -43.20 -77.50
N ILE A 2 -24.75 -42.56 -76.32
CA ILE A 2 -24.03 -42.90 -75.07
C ILE A 2 -22.60 -42.34 -74.97
N SER A 3 -22.54 -41.17 -74.33
CA SER A 3 -21.38 -40.53 -73.73
C SER A 3 -21.02 -41.24 -72.42
N TYR A 4 -19.74 -41.56 -72.21
CA TYR A 4 -19.19 -41.88 -70.89
C TYR A 4 -17.97 -41.00 -70.63
N THR A 5 -18.16 -40.03 -69.75
CA THR A 5 -17.14 -39.17 -69.16
C THR A 5 -16.31 -39.97 -68.14
N LYS A 6 -15.03 -40.25 -68.45
CA LYS A 6 -14.06 -40.68 -67.44
C LYS A 6 -13.40 -39.46 -66.80
N LYS A 7 -13.81 -39.13 -65.58
CA LYS A 7 -13.11 -38.18 -64.69
C LYS A 7 -11.77 -38.78 -64.27
N ILE A 8 -10.68 -38.10 -64.60
CA ILE A 8 -9.35 -38.36 -64.03
C ILE A 8 -9.27 -37.58 -62.72
N PHE A 9 -9.20 -38.27 -61.60
CA PHE A 9 -8.93 -37.70 -60.28
C PHE A 9 -7.43 -37.45 -60.13
N PRO A 10 -6.96 -36.25 -59.74
CA PRO A 10 -5.58 -36.08 -59.30
C PRO A 10 -5.43 -36.70 -57.90
N ILE A 11 -4.45 -37.59 -57.76
CA ILE A 11 -4.00 -38.11 -56.47
C ILE A 11 -3.33 -36.95 -55.73
N LEU A 12 -4.03 -36.36 -54.74
CA LEU A 12 -3.46 -35.44 -53.79
C LEU A 12 -2.59 -36.26 -52.82
N ILE A 13 -1.27 -36.16 -52.93
CA ILE A 13 -0.36 -36.58 -51.86
C ILE A 13 -0.61 -35.66 -50.67
N PHE A 14 -1.23 -36.20 -49.61
CA PHE A 14 -1.27 -35.56 -48.30
C PHE A 14 0.12 -35.74 -47.67
N VAL A 15 0.95 -34.70 -47.75
CA VAL A 15 2.11 -34.56 -46.87
C VAL A 15 1.55 -34.28 -45.47
N PHE A 16 1.53 -35.30 -44.61
CA PHE A 16 1.36 -35.11 -43.18
C PHE A 16 2.60 -34.37 -42.67
N VAL A 17 2.52 -33.05 -42.57
CA VAL A 17 3.42 -32.28 -41.72
C VAL A 17 3.01 -32.62 -40.30
N PHE A 18 3.72 -33.56 -39.68
CA PHE A 18 3.70 -33.72 -38.23
C PHE A 18 4.14 -32.38 -37.63
N SER A 19 3.19 -31.60 -37.10
CA SER A 19 3.53 -30.56 -36.15
C SER A 19 4.04 -31.28 -34.91
N GLU A 20 5.36 -31.37 -34.75
CA GLU A 20 5.94 -31.73 -33.47
C GLU A 20 5.42 -30.74 -32.44
N VAL A 21 4.55 -31.23 -31.55
CA VAL A 21 4.28 -30.57 -30.29
C VAL A 21 5.61 -30.60 -29.55
N ILE A 22 6.34 -29.49 -29.57
CA ILE A 22 7.52 -29.30 -28.73
C ILE A 22 7.03 -29.34 -27.28
N VAL A 23 7.06 -30.52 -26.68
CA VAL A 23 7.04 -30.67 -25.23
C VAL A 23 8.39 -30.16 -24.75
N GLY A 24 8.48 -28.85 -24.49
CA GLY A 24 9.67 -28.25 -23.92
C GLY A 24 10.01 -28.95 -22.61
N GLN A 25 11.18 -29.60 -22.55
CA GLN A 25 11.68 -30.24 -21.35
C GLN A 25 11.94 -29.16 -20.30
N TYR A 26 11.09 -29.07 -19.28
CA TYR A 26 11.32 -28.18 -18.15
C TYR A 26 12.59 -28.63 -17.43
N ASN A 27 13.47 -27.67 -17.14
CA ASN A 27 14.55 -27.84 -16.17
C ASN A 27 14.01 -27.48 -14.78
N GLU A 28 14.74 -27.85 -13.73
CA GLU A 28 14.42 -27.45 -12.35
C GLU A 28 15.47 -26.46 -11.83
N LEU A 29 15.03 -25.27 -11.44
CA LEU A 29 15.83 -24.34 -10.64
C LEU A 29 15.70 -24.75 -9.17
N ARG A 30 16.83 -25.11 -8.54
CA ARG A 30 16.90 -25.44 -7.11
C ARG A 30 17.24 -24.19 -6.30
N ILE A 31 16.39 -23.86 -5.33
CA ILE A 31 16.55 -22.73 -4.41
C ILE A 31 16.89 -23.27 -3.03
N TYR A 32 18.05 -22.89 -2.52
CA TYR A 32 18.53 -23.25 -1.18
C TYR A 32 18.29 -22.06 -0.25
N SER A 33 17.44 -22.24 0.76
CA SER A 33 17.14 -21.24 1.78
C SER A 33 17.39 -21.83 3.16
N GLY A 34 18.59 -21.62 3.71
CA GLY A 34 19.01 -22.28 4.94
C GLY A 34 19.12 -23.79 4.75
N LYS A 35 18.29 -24.57 5.45
CA LYS A 35 18.24 -26.04 5.33
C LYS A 35 17.24 -26.53 4.27
N ASP A 36 16.36 -25.65 3.81
CA ASP A 36 15.28 -26.02 2.89
C ASP A 36 15.74 -25.92 1.44
N VAL A 37 15.30 -26.86 0.61
CA VAL A 37 15.58 -26.91 -0.82
C VAL A 37 14.27 -26.99 -1.59
N TYR A 38 14.03 -26.00 -2.45
CA TYR A 38 12.83 -25.94 -3.30
C TYR A 38 13.22 -26.17 -4.76
N SER A 39 12.54 -27.08 -5.45
CA SER A 39 12.64 -27.23 -6.90
C SER A 39 11.50 -26.50 -7.58
N ILE A 40 11.80 -25.58 -8.49
CA ILE A 40 10.79 -24.84 -9.25
C ILE A 40 11.01 -24.97 -10.77
N PRO A 41 9.95 -24.90 -11.59
CA PRO A 41 10.07 -24.99 -13.04
C PRO A 41 10.96 -23.90 -13.63
N ALA A 42 11.85 -24.28 -14.52
CA ALA A 42 12.74 -23.40 -15.25
C ALA A 42 12.89 -23.81 -16.71
N VAL A 43 13.20 -22.85 -17.57
CA VAL A 43 13.50 -23.06 -18.99
C VAL A 43 14.73 -22.24 -19.37
N THR A 44 15.53 -22.76 -20.31
CA THR A 44 16.64 -21.98 -20.90
C THR A 44 16.19 -21.43 -22.24
N LYS A 45 16.41 -20.14 -22.46
CA LYS A 45 16.25 -19.50 -23.78
C LYS A 45 17.50 -18.69 -24.09
N GLY A 46 18.28 -19.15 -25.07
CA GLY A 46 19.63 -18.65 -25.31
C GLY A 46 20.54 -18.91 -24.09
N GLU A 47 21.24 -17.87 -23.64
CA GLU A 47 22.10 -17.95 -22.44
C GLU A 47 21.33 -17.72 -21.13
N ASN A 48 20.06 -17.31 -21.22
CA ASN A 48 19.28 -16.89 -20.06
C ASN A 48 18.45 -18.06 -19.50
N VAL A 49 18.50 -18.21 -18.18
CA VAL A 49 17.59 -19.09 -17.44
C VAL A 49 16.37 -18.28 -17.02
N TYR A 50 15.19 -18.82 -17.31
CA TYR A 50 13.92 -18.30 -16.85
C TYR A 50 13.29 -19.28 -15.87
N PHE A 51 12.63 -18.78 -14.84
CA PHE A 51 11.93 -19.60 -13.86
C PHE A 51 10.55 -19.02 -13.57
N SER A 52 9.64 -19.89 -13.14
CA SER A 52 8.28 -19.52 -12.75
C SER A 52 8.30 -18.61 -11.52
N ILE A 53 7.86 -17.36 -11.69
CA ILE A 53 7.85 -16.37 -10.62
C ILE A 53 6.79 -16.69 -9.57
N GLU A 54 5.70 -17.34 -9.97
CA GLU A 54 4.66 -17.86 -9.08
C GLU A 54 5.22 -18.95 -8.15
N ASP A 55 5.96 -19.91 -8.71
CA ASP A 55 6.53 -21.02 -7.92
C ASP A 55 7.67 -20.53 -7.03
N PHE A 56 8.43 -19.52 -7.47
CA PHE A 56 9.43 -18.83 -6.64
C PHE A 56 8.79 -18.11 -5.45
N ALA A 57 7.72 -17.34 -5.70
CA ALA A 57 7.02 -16.64 -4.63
C ALA A 57 6.45 -17.64 -3.61
N LYS A 58 5.86 -18.74 -4.09
CA LYS A 58 5.40 -19.83 -3.23
C LYS A 58 6.53 -20.45 -2.40
N ALA A 59 7.68 -20.75 -3.02
CA ALA A 59 8.83 -21.35 -2.34
C ALA A 59 9.38 -20.47 -1.21
N LEU A 60 9.28 -19.14 -1.34
CA LEU A 60 9.78 -18.18 -0.35
C LEU A 60 8.69 -17.55 0.51
N LEU A 61 7.46 -18.09 0.47
CA LEU A 61 6.30 -17.59 1.24
C LEU A 61 6.01 -16.10 0.99
N ILE A 62 6.17 -15.67 -0.26
CA ILE A 62 5.87 -14.30 -0.71
C ILE A 62 4.41 -14.24 -1.17
N ASN A 63 3.66 -13.28 -0.64
CA ASN A 63 2.26 -13.08 -1.00
C ASN A 63 2.12 -12.57 -2.44
N THR A 64 1.15 -13.09 -3.17
CA THR A 64 0.95 -12.74 -4.59
C THR A 64 -0.49 -12.37 -4.93
N TYR A 65 -0.62 -11.55 -5.98
CA TYR A 65 -1.87 -11.31 -6.70
C TYR A 65 -1.64 -11.53 -8.20
N PHE A 66 -2.37 -12.46 -8.81
CA PHE A 66 -2.31 -12.74 -10.23
C PHE A 66 -3.63 -12.36 -10.90
N ASN A 67 -3.58 -11.53 -11.94
CA ASN A 67 -4.72 -11.21 -12.78
C ASN A 67 -4.57 -11.97 -14.10
N SER A 68 -5.38 -13.03 -14.28
CA SER A 68 -5.31 -13.91 -15.45
C SER A 68 -5.76 -13.21 -16.73
N THR A 69 -6.69 -12.25 -16.64
CA THR A 69 -7.19 -11.47 -17.77
C THR A 69 -6.10 -10.58 -18.37
N THR A 70 -5.37 -9.87 -17.51
CA THR A 70 -4.29 -8.96 -17.92
C THR A 70 -2.91 -9.63 -17.95
N LYS A 71 -2.84 -10.92 -17.59
CA LYS A 71 -1.62 -11.72 -17.45
C LYS A 71 -0.55 -10.98 -16.64
N LYS A 72 -0.96 -10.42 -15.51
CA LYS A 72 -0.13 -9.59 -14.62
C LYS A 72 -0.04 -10.23 -13.25
N ILE A 73 1.16 -10.35 -12.70
CA ILE A 73 1.41 -10.77 -11.33
C ILE A 73 2.00 -9.63 -10.51
N GLU A 74 1.53 -9.47 -9.27
CA GLU A 74 2.08 -8.62 -8.24
C GLU A 74 2.64 -9.49 -7.11
N LEU A 75 3.92 -9.32 -6.78
CA LEU A 75 4.56 -9.88 -5.60
C LEU A 75 4.59 -8.82 -4.50
N LYS A 76 4.07 -9.15 -3.32
CA LYS A 76 3.94 -8.25 -2.18
C LYS A 76 4.97 -8.62 -1.11
N PHE A 77 6.02 -7.84 -1.01
CA PHE A 77 7.06 -7.92 0.03
C PHE A 77 6.71 -6.99 1.20
N ALA A 78 7.51 -7.03 2.27
CA ALA A 78 7.31 -6.18 3.45
C ALA A 78 7.31 -4.68 3.09
N ASP A 79 8.37 -4.23 2.40
CA ASP A 79 8.56 -2.81 2.06
C ASP A 79 8.39 -2.52 0.56
N TYR A 80 8.12 -3.54 -0.27
CA TYR A 80 8.10 -3.40 -1.72
C TYR A 80 6.94 -4.16 -2.39
N ARG A 81 6.53 -3.67 -3.56
CA ARG A 81 5.66 -4.38 -4.51
C ARG A 81 6.38 -4.49 -5.84
N LEU A 82 6.37 -5.67 -6.44
CA LEU A 82 6.90 -5.90 -7.79
C LEU A 82 5.76 -6.38 -8.69
N ILE A 83 5.48 -5.63 -9.75
CA ILE A 83 4.49 -6.01 -10.76
C ILE A 83 5.20 -6.42 -12.04
N VAL A 84 4.86 -7.60 -12.53
CA VAL A 84 5.34 -8.18 -13.79
C VAL A 84 4.15 -8.47 -14.68
N THR A 85 4.19 -8.02 -15.93
CA THR A 85 3.19 -8.36 -16.94
C THR A 85 3.82 -9.32 -17.94
N ALA A 86 3.12 -10.42 -18.26
CA ALA A 86 3.59 -11.42 -19.20
C ALA A 86 3.92 -10.80 -20.57
N GLY A 87 5.05 -11.18 -21.18
CA GLY A 87 5.48 -10.66 -22.47
C GLY A 87 6.01 -9.22 -22.44
N ASN A 88 6.00 -8.56 -21.27
CA ASN A 88 6.41 -7.17 -21.13
C ASN A 88 7.82 -7.08 -20.50
N PRO A 89 8.76 -6.32 -21.09
CA PRO A 89 10.09 -6.08 -20.49
C PRO A 89 10.08 -5.03 -19.37
N PHE A 90 9.00 -4.27 -19.19
CA PHE A 90 8.88 -3.25 -18.15
C PHE A 90 8.26 -3.82 -16.87
N PHE A 91 9.03 -3.70 -15.79
CA PHE A 91 8.69 -4.18 -14.46
C PHE A 91 8.45 -2.96 -13.57
N ILE A 92 7.39 -2.98 -12.77
CA ILE A 92 7.07 -1.86 -11.88
C ILE A 92 7.47 -2.27 -10.47
N PHE A 93 8.46 -1.59 -9.92
CA PHE A 93 8.96 -1.83 -8.57
C PHE A 93 8.64 -0.63 -7.68
N THR A 94 7.76 -0.84 -6.70
CA THR A 94 7.21 0.24 -5.86
C THR A 94 7.67 0.06 -4.42
N SER A 95 8.29 1.06 -3.82
CA SER A 95 8.50 1.11 -2.38
C SER A 95 7.17 1.41 -1.69
N THR A 96 6.71 0.53 -0.81
CA THR A 96 5.40 0.69 -0.13
C THR A 96 5.42 1.67 1.04
N SER A 97 6.60 2.09 1.49
CA SER A 97 6.77 3.14 2.49
C SER A 97 6.74 4.52 1.84
N THR A 98 7.41 4.68 0.70
CA THR A 98 7.54 5.97 0.02
C THR A 98 6.60 6.15 -1.17
N ASN A 99 5.88 5.10 -1.58
CA ASN A 99 5.14 5.01 -2.86
C ASN A 99 5.97 5.36 -4.11
N LYS A 100 7.31 5.44 -3.98
CA LYS A 100 8.19 5.68 -5.12
C LYS A 100 8.08 4.50 -6.09
N ILE A 101 7.60 4.81 -7.30
CA ILE A 101 7.50 3.86 -8.41
C ILE A 101 8.76 3.94 -9.25
N GLU A 102 9.43 2.81 -9.43
CA GLU A 102 10.52 2.62 -10.39
C GLU A 102 10.02 1.74 -11.53
N ILE A 103 10.03 2.28 -12.75
CA ILE A 103 9.75 1.50 -13.96
C ILE A 103 11.09 1.03 -14.50
N LEU A 104 11.30 -0.29 -14.46
CA LEU A 104 12.56 -0.93 -14.82
C LEU A 104 12.38 -1.67 -16.14
N GLN A 105 13.12 -1.26 -17.16
CA GLN A 105 13.18 -1.99 -18.41
C GLN A 105 14.24 -3.09 -18.30
N LEU A 106 13.81 -4.35 -18.30
CA LEU A 106 14.73 -5.47 -18.34
C LEU A 106 15.15 -5.78 -19.79
N PRO A 107 16.38 -6.29 -20.00
CA PRO A 107 16.85 -6.64 -21.36
C PRO A 107 16.00 -7.69 -22.06
N ASN A 108 15.32 -8.56 -21.29
CA ASN A 108 14.42 -9.57 -21.81
C ASN A 108 13.03 -9.44 -21.18
N SER A 109 12.00 -9.67 -22.00
CA SER A 109 10.62 -9.76 -21.51
C SER A 109 10.38 -11.05 -20.71
N SER A 110 9.41 -10.99 -19.80
CA SER A 110 8.86 -12.19 -19.18
C SER A 110 8.15 -13.07 -20.24
N ILE A 111 8.05 -14.37 -19.97
CA ILE A 111 7.45 -15.35 -20.90
C ILE A 111 6.26 -16.00 -20.22
N LEU A 112 5.15 -16.21 -20.94
CA LEU A 112 4.02 -16.97 -20.45
C LEU A 112 4.14 -18.42 -20.90
N ILE A 113 4.14 -19.38 -19.96
CA ILE A 113 4.14 -20.82 -20.27
C ILE A 113 3.13 -21.51 -19.36
N LYS A 114 2.11 -22.19 -19.94
CA LYS A 114 1.02 -22.86 -19.19
C LYS A 114 0.42 -21.96 -18.09
N ASP A 115 0.10 -20.71 -18.46
CA ASP A 115 -0.44 -19.66 -17.57
C ASP A 115 0.45 -19.24 -16.38
N LYS A 116 1.74 -19.58 -16.39
CA LYS A 116 2.72 -19.08 -15.43
C LYS A 116 3.68 -18.10 -16.09
N ILE A 117 4.07 -17.06 -15.36
CA ILE A 117 5.00 -16.04 -15.80
C ILE A 117 6.43 -16.47 -15.44
N PHE A 118 7.23 -16.68 -16.48
CA PHE A 118 8.63 -17.00 -16.38
C PHE A 118 9.46 -15.72 -16.52
N VAL A 119 10.32 -15.44 -15.54
CA VAL A 119 11.20 -14.26 -15.52
C VAL A 119 12.66 -14.66 -15.58
N SER A 120 13.50 -13.81 -16.17
CA SER A 120 14.92 -14.08 -16.30
C SER A 120 15.63 -13.98 -14.95
N LEU A 121 16.33 -15.05 -14.57
CA LEU A 121 17.06 -15.18 -13.31
C LEU A 121 18.03 -14.04 -13.07
N ASN A 122 18.96 -13.81 -13.99
CA ASN A 122 20.03 -12.82 -13.77
C ASN A 122 19.49 -11.39 -13.60
N TYR A 123 18.42 -11.03 -14.30
CA TYR A 123 17.89 -9.66 -14.28
C TYR A 123 16.93 -9.39 -13.13
N ILE A 124 16.23 -10.42 -12.61
CA ILE A 124 15.27 -10.24 -11.53
C ILE A 124 15.91 -10.31 -10.14
N LEU A 125 17.04 -11.01 -9.99
CA LEU A 125 17.69 -11.22 -8.70
C LEU A 125 18.00 -9.93 -7.92
N PRO A 126 18.58 -8.88 -8.53
CA PRO A 126 18.85 -7.63 -7.81
C PRO A 126 17.59 -6.99 -7.20
N LEU A 127 16.42 -7.18 -7.84
CA LEU A 127 15.14 -6.69 -7.33
C LEU A 127 14.65 -7.50 -6.15
N PHE A 128 14.85 -8.82 -6.17
CA PHE A 128 14.55 -9.67 -5.03
C PHE A 128 15.51 -9.43 -3.86
N GLU A 129 16.80 -9.17 -4.11
CA GLU A 129 17.75 -8.81 -3.06
C GLU A 129 17.32 -7.56 -2.32
N ARG A 130 16.96 -6.52 -3.10
CA ARG A 130 16.46 -5.25 -2.57
C ARG A 130 15.15 -5.41 -1.83
N ALA A 131 14.24 -6.25 -2.33
CA ALA A 131 12.92 -6.45 -1.74
C ALA A 131 12.93 -7.32 -0.47
N LEU A 132 13.81 -8.31 -0.40
CA LEU A 132 13.93 -9.26 0.72
C LEU A 132 14.99 -8.84 1.76
N GLY A 133 15.88 -7.90 1.41
CA GLY A 133 17.03 -7.54 2.24
C GLY A 133 18.03 -8.68 2.43
N LYS A 134 18.10 -9.62 1.46
CA LYS A 134 18.93 -10.82 1.50
C LYS A 134 19.66 -11.00 0.17
N ASN A 135 20.94 -11.34 0.19
CA ASN A 135 21.71 -11.59 -1.02
C ASN A 135 21.44 -12.99 -1.58
N PHE A 136 21.49 -13.12 -2.90
CA PHE A 136 21.49 -14.40 -3.60
C PHE A 136 22.86 -14.71 -4.19
N SER A 137 23.22 -15.98 -4.27
CA SER A 137 24.38 -16.44 -5.03
C SER A 137 24.01 -17.58 -5.97
N LEU A 138 24.55 -17.51 -7.19
CA LEU A 138 24.40 -18.57 -8.18
C LEU A 138 25.55 -19.58 -8.00
N ALA A 139 25.21 -20.79 -7.57
CA ALA A 139 26.17 -21.90 -7.42
C ALA A 139 26.10 -22.88 -8.61
N GLY A 140 25.82 -22.35 -9.79
CA GLY A 140 25.58 -23.08 -11.05
C GLY A 140 24.38 -22.53 -11.82
N LYS A 141 24.17 -23.02 -13.05
CA LYS A 141 23.13 -22.52 -13.97
C LYS A 141 21.71 -22.62 -13.40
N TYR A 142 21.42 -23.67 -12.64
CA TYR A 142 20.10 -23.92 -12.06
C TYR A 142 20.14 -24.07 -10.53
N LYS A 143 21.09 -23.38 -9.89
CA LYS A 143 21.27 -23.47 -8.44
C LYS A 143 21.39 -22.09 -7.82
N LEU A 144 20.38 -21.70 -7.05
CA LEU A 144 20.29 -20.41 -6.37
C LEU A 144 20.38 -20.62 -4.85
N VAL A 145 21.22 -19.84 -4.17
CA VAL A 145 21.42 -19.91 -2.72
C VAL A 145 21.08 -18.55 -2.10
N LEU A 146 20.21 -18.53 -1.08
CA LEU A 146 19.81 -17.34 -0.34
C LEU A 146 20.65 -17.19 0.93
N GLY A 147 21.31 -16.04 1.13
CA GLY A 147 21.97 -15.69 2.40
C GLY A 147 23.50 -15.89 2.50
N GLY A 148 24.21 -15.97 1.38
CA GLY A 148 25.67 -16.21 1.37
C GLY A 148 26.05 -17.70 1.44
N ALA A 149 27.29 -18.04 1.06
CA ALA A 149 27.71 -19.43 0.84
C ALA A 149 27.69 -20.27 2.13
N VAL A 150 26.65 -21.07 2.32
CA VAL A 150 26.61 -22.14 3.32
C VAL A 150 27.00 -23.44 2.63
N ASN A 151 27.91 -24.21 3.26
CA ASN A 151 28.23 -25.59 2.89
C ASN A 151 26.94 -26.36 2.66
N VAL A 152 26.65 -26.68 1.40
CA VAL A 152 25.47 -27.44 1.00
C VAL A 152 25.64 -28.86 1.54
N PRO A 153 24.84 -29.31 2.53
CA PRO A 153 24.97 -30.66 3.05
C PRO A 153 24.67 -31.67 1.94
N LYS A 154 25.46 -32.75 1.87
CA LYS A 154 25.25 -33.82 0.89
C LYS A 154 24.01 -34.68 1.18
N ASP A 155 23.46 -34.58 2.39
CA ASP A 155 22.34 -35.39 2.85
C ASP A 155 21.13 -34.55 3.24
N ILE A 156 19.97 -34.94 2.72
CA ILE A 156 18.66 -34.36 3.02
C ILE A 156 18.30 -34.75 4.46
N VAL A 157 18.49 -33.84 5.41
CA VAL A 157 17.93 -33.97 6.75
C VAL A 157 16.50 -33.44 6.71
N LYS A 158 15.52 -34.33 6.87
CA LYS A 158 14.12 -33.97 7.11
C LYS A 158 14.06 -33.04 8.32
N THR A 159 13.64 -31.80 8.11
CA THR A 159 13.28 -30.86 9.17
C THR A 159 11.93 -31.26 9.75
N THR A 160 11.88 -31.41 11.07
CA THR A 160 10.65 -31.62 11.83
C THR A 160 9.83 -30.33 11.83
N GLU A 161 8.55 -30.42 11.45
CA GLU A 161 7.61 -29.30 11.49
C GLU A 161 7.47 -28.75 12.93
N PRO A 162 7.37 -27.42 13.11
CA PRO A 162 7.01 -26.85 14.40
C PRO A 162 5.61 -27.34 14.80
N SER A 163 5.45 -27.76 16.05
CA SER A 163 4.15 -28.18 16.61
C SER A 163 3.22 -26.98 16.76
N ILE A 164 2.50 -26.61 15.70
CA ILE A 164 1.40 -25.65 15.75
C ILE A 164 0.19 -26.38 16.35
N ARG A 165 -0.52 -25.75 17.29
CA ARG A 165 -1.83 -26.26 17.73
C ARG A 165 -2.73 -26.35 16.51
N LYS A 166 -2.96 -27.56 16.00
CA LYS A 166 -3.81 -27.80 14.83
C LYS A 166 -5.26 -27.64 15.28
N TYR A 167 -5.83 -26.44 15.12
CA TYR A 167 -7.26 -26.22 15.30
C TYR A 167 -8.02 -27.07 14.29
N GLN A 168 -9.21 -27.55 14.65
CA GLN A 168 -10.08 -28.28 13.71
C GLN A 168 -10.41 -27.40 12.48
N TYR A 169 -10.64 -26.11 12.71
CA TYR A 169 -10.74 -25.07 11.69
C TYR A 169 -10.01 -23.83 12.19
N GLY A 170 -9.07 -23.30 11.40
CA GLY A 170 -8.35 -22.08 11.74
C GLY A 170 -9.10 -20.81 11.33
N ILE A 171 -10.02 -20.90 10.36
CA ILE A 171 -10.96 -19.85 9.98
C ILE A 171 -12.38 -20.30 10.34
N THR A 172 -13.13 -19.41 10.97
CA THR A 172 -14.40 -19.71 11.66
C THR A 172 -15.59 -18.90 11.18
N GLY A 173 -15.39 -17.90 10.33
CA GLY A 173 -16.51 -17.12 9.79
C GLY A 173 -16.08 -15.90 9.01
N ILE A 174 -17.06 -15.20 8.47
CA ILE A 174 -16.87 -13.93 7.78
C ILE A 174 -17.87 -12.87 8.25
N SER A 175 -17.50 -11.61 8.11
CA SER A 175 -18.45 -10.49 8.11
C SER A 175 -18.12 -9.52 6.98
N VAL A 176 -19.16 -9.02 6.32
CA VAL A 176 -19.03 -8.14 5.15
C VAL A 176 -19.62 -6.77 5.48
N SER A 177 -18.90 -5.71 5.14
CA SER A 177 -19.30 -4.33 5.41
C SER A 177 -19.06 -3.44 4.21
N GLU A 178 -20.14 -2.94 3.62
CA GLU A 178 -20.12 -2.00 2.50
C GLU A 178 -19.62 -0.61 2.92
N LYS A 179 -18.87 0.04 2.03
CA LYS A 179 -18.29 1.39 2.21
C LYS A 179 -18.40 2.19 0.91
N SER A 180 -18.23 3.51 1.00
CA SER A 180 -18.37 4.44 -0.14
C SER A 180 -17.49 4.07 -1.33
N ASN A 181 -16.29 3.54 -1.10
CA ASN A 181 -15.29 3.25 -2.14
C ASN A 181 -14.91 1.75 -2.22
N GLY A 182 -15.74 0.86 -1.68
CA GLY A 182 -15.48 -0.58 -1.74
C GLY A 182 -16.14 -1.39 -0.64
N THR A 183 -15.67 -2.61 -0.46
CA THR A 183 -16.21 -3.56 0.53
C THR A 183 -15.09 -4.05 1.45
N LEU A 184 -15.33 -4.07 2.75
CA LEU A 184 -14.48 -4.75 3.72
C LEU A 184 -15.08 -6.14 4.01
N ILE A 185 -14.28 -7.19 3.85
CA ILE A 185 -14.60 -8.54 4.30
C ILE A 185 -13.64 -8.88 5.44
N ARG A 186 -14.16 -9.11 6.65
CA ARG A 186 -13.39 -9.61 7.78
C ARG A 186 -13.52 -11.12 7.86
N ILE A 187 -12.40 -11.81 7.95
CA ILE A 187 -12.28 -13.26 8.12
C ILE A 187 -11.92 -13.53 9.57
N SER A 188 -12.79 -14.21 10.31
CA SER A 188 -12.55 -14.54 11.71
C SER A 188 -11.70 -15.80 11.84
N ALA A 189 -10.59 -15.71 12.56
CA ALA A 189 -9.61 -16.79 12.65
C ALA A 189 -9.16 -17.08 14.09
N LEU A 190 -8.74 -18.32 14.35
CA LEU A 190 -8.21 -18.79 15.64
C LEU A 190 -6.68 -18.80 15.68
N GLN A 191 -6.04 -18.58 14.53
CA GLN A 191 -4.60 -18.46 14.38
C GLN A 191 -4.27 -17.36 13.38
N LYS A 192 -3.11 -16.73 13.56
CA LYS A 192 -2.60 -15.75 12.60
C LYS A 192 -2.28 -16.42 11.26
N ILE A 193 -2.57 -15.73 10.17
CA ILE A 193 -2.35 -16.20 8.80
C ILE A 193 -1.47 -15.17 8.10
N ASP A 194 -0.20 -15.50 7.88
CA ASP A 194 0.76 -14.56 7.30
C ASP A 194 0.91 -14.71 5.77
N THR A 195 0.43 -15.84 5.22
CA THR A 195 0.68 -16.21 3.82
C THR A 195 -0.61 -16.47 3.05
N TYR A 196 -0.74 -15.85 1.88
CA TYR A 196 -1.86 -16.03 0.97
C TYR A 196 -1.45 -15.81 -0.49
N ASN A 197 -2.20 -16.42 -1.40
CA ASN A 197 -2.14 -16.12 -2.82
C ASN A 197 -3.52 -15.70 -3.30
N SER A 198 -3.58 -14.75 -4.22
CA SER A 198 -4.85 -14.28 -4.79
C SER A 198 -4.81 -14.32 -6.30
N THR A 199 -5.93 -14.66 -6.92
CA THR A 199 -6.08 -14.69 -8.37
C THR A 199 -7.41 -14.06 -8.75
N PHE A 200 -7.39 -13.10 -9.67
CA PHE A 200 -8.60 -12.55 -10.27
C PHE A 200 -8.75 -13.07 -11.69
N ASN A 201 -9.92 -13.64 -11.97
CA ASN A 201 -10.33 -14.10 -13.29
C ASN A 201 -11.82 -13.78 -13.49
N ASP A 202 -12.12 -12.91 -14.45
CA ASP A 202 -13.48 -12.69 -14.98
C ASP A 202 -14.58 -12.59 -13.91
N GLY A 203 -14.50 -11.57 -13.05
CA GLY A 203 -15.49 -11.34 -11.99
C GLY A 203 -15.33 -12.24 -10.76
N GLU A 204 -14.38 -13.17 -10.74
CA GLU A 204 -14.07 -14.00 -9.58
C GLU A 204 -12.70 -13.66 -8.99
N LEU A 205 -12.68 -13.20 -7.74
CA LEU A 205 -11.48 -13.06 -6.93
C LEU A 205 -11.34 -14.30 -6.05
N LYS A 206 -10.37 -15.15 -6.38
CA LYS A 206 -9.94 -16.28 -5.58
C LYS A 206 -8.84 -15.87 -4.61
N ILE A 207 -8.93 -16.27 -3.34
CA ILE A 207 -7.89 -16.06 -2.33
C ILE A 207 -7.64 -17.39 -1.62
N ILE A 208 -6.39 -17.85 -1.62
CA ILE A 208 -5.96 -19.09 -0.96
C ILE A 208 -5.09 -18.70 0.24
N PHE A 209 -5.61 -18.94 1.44
CA PHE A 209 -4.87 -18.84 2.69
C PHE A 209 -4.10 -20.14 2.96
N ARG A 210 -2.81 -20.03 3.24
CA ARG A 210 -1.92 -21.19 3.36
C ARG A 210 -1.91 -21.73 4.78
N ASP A 211 -1.78 -23.05 4.91
CA ASP A 211 -1.60 -23.75 6.19
C ASP A 211 -2.71 -23.44 7.22
N VAL A 212 -3.94 -23.26 6.72
CA VAL A 212 -5.13 -22.99 7.52
C VAL A 212 -6.38 -23.56 6.85
N ASN A 213 -7.22 -24.26 7.62
CA ASN A 213 -8.52 -24.75 7.16
C ASN A 213 -9.67 -23.82 7.58
N VAL A 214 -10.77 -23.85 6.83
CA VAL A 214 -11.99 -23.07 7.06
C VAL A 214 -13.20 -23.94 7.39
N LYS A 215 -14.03 -23.49 8.33
CA LYS A 215 -15.36 -24.05 8.57
C LYS A 215 -16.33 -23.53 7.51
N THR A 216 -16.49 -24.26 6.41
CA THR A 216 -17.20 -23.80 5.19
C THR A 216 -18.63 -23.36 5.43
N ASP A 217 -19.34 -24.02 6.35
CA ASP A 217 -20.75 -23.73 6.65
C ASP A 217 -20.97 -22.33 7.23
N ASP A 218 -19.93 -21.75 7.84
CA ASP A 218 -19.96 -20.43 8.46
C ASP A 218 -19.53 -19.30 7.49
N ILE A 219 -19.28 -19.63 6.21
CA ILE A 219 -18.78 -18.69 5.19
C ILE A 219 -19.88 -18.23 4.22
N ASN A 220 -21.13 -18.61 4.48
CA ASN A 220 -22.23 -18.28 3.58
C ASN A 220 -22.55 -16.78 3.58
N TYR A 221 -22.27 -16.12 2.45
CA TYR A 221 -22.70 -14.74 2.18
C TYR A 221 -23.43 -14.68 0.84
N ASN A 222 -24.77 -14.69 0.92
CA ASN A 222 -25.66 -14.67 -0.24
C ASN A 222 -26.36 -13.30 -0.42
N ASN A 223 -25.91 -12.28 0.31
CA ASN A 223 -26.45 -10.93 0.19
C ASN A 223 -25.71 -10.21 -0.92
N SER A 224 -26.27 -10.18 -2.13
CA SER A 224 -25.69 -9.44 -3.25
C SER A 224 -25.61 -7.95 -2.90
N SER A 225 -24.40 -7.48 -2.62
CA SER A 225 -24.07 -6.06 -2.49
C SER A 225 -23.71 -5.45 -3.86
N ASP A 226 -23.41 -4.14 -3.87
CA ASP A 226 -22.98 -3.43 -5.09
C ASP A 226 -21.72 -4.07 -5.67
N LEU A 227 -20.67 -4.23 -4.87
CA LEU A 227 -19.38 -4.77 -5.30
C LEU A 227 -19.26 -6.29 -5.14
N VAL A 228 -19.74 -6.87 -4.04
CA VAL A 228 -19.61 -8.32 -3.75
C VAL A 228 -20.95 -9.02 -3.97
N LYS A 229 -20.97 -9.97 -4.90
CA LYS A 229 -22.17 -10.72 -5.28
C LYS A 229 -22.34 -12.01 -4.48
N ASP A 230 -21.23 -12.69 -4.17
CA ASP A 230 -21.22 -14.00 -3.52
C ASP A 230 -19.87 -14.24 -2.86
N ILE A 231 -19.85 -14.95 -1.73
CA ILE A 231 -18.62 -15.45 -1.12
C ILE A 231 -18.83 -16.92 -0.78
N SER A 232 -17.91 -17.75 -1.24
CA SER A 232 -17.86 -19.17 -0.89
C SER A 232 -16.44 -19.56 -0.47
N ALA A 233 -16.31 -20.66 0.28
CA ALA A 233 -15.01 -21.21 0.60
C ALA A 233 -15.02 -22.74 0.63
N LYS A 234 -13.84 -23.32 0.41
CA LYS A 234 -13.58 -24.76 0.53
C LYS A 234 -12.16 -25.00 1.03
N ASN A 235 -11.94 -26.18 1.61
CA ASN A 235 -10.60 -26.64 1.95
C ASN A 235 -9.97 -27.39 0.78
N ILE A 236 -8.70 -27.12 0.50
CA ILE A 236 -7.86 -27.88 -0.42
C ILE A 236 -6.62 -28.30 0.35
N ASN A 237 -6.53 -29.57 0.74
CA ASN A 237 -5.51 -30.06 1.67
C ASN A 237 -5.58 -29.30 3.01
N ASP A 238 -4.49 -28.69 3.45
CA ASP A 238 -4.42 -27.83 4.63
C ASP A 238 -4.64 -26.32 4.31
N ASP A 239 -5.03 -25.97 3.08
CA ASP A 239 -5.27 -24.58 2.67
C ASP A 239 -6.78 -24.26 2.58
N ALA A 240 -7.13 -23.01 2.88
CA ALA A 240 -8.49 -22.49 2.70
C ALA A 240 -8.57 -21.65 1.42
N GLU A 241 -9.37 -22.10 0.44
CA GLU A 241 -9.68 -21.37 -0.78
C GLU A 241 -11.01 -20.61 -0.62
N PHE A 242 -10.97 -19.29 -0.72
CA PHE A 242 -12.11 -18.40 -0.84
C PHE A 242 -12.33 -18.02 -2.30
N ILE A 243 -13.58 -18.01 -2.75
CA ILE A 243 -13.99 -17.48 -4.04
C ILE A 243 -15.01 -16.36 -3.77
N ILE A 244 -14.64 -15.15 -4.17
CA ILE A 244 -15.45 -13.93 -4.01
C ILE A 244 -15.89 -13.52 -5.41
N LYS A 245 -17.19 -13.59 -5.70
CA LYS A 245 -17.73 -13.03 -6.95
C LYS A 245 -17.93 -11.55 -6.78
N VAL A 246 -17.36 -10.76 -7.68
CA VAL A 246 -17.38 -9.30 -7.65
C VAL A 246 -18.00 -8.73 -8.92
N SER A 247 -18.55 -7.53 -8.83
CA SER A 247 -19.04 -6.78 -9.99
C SER A 247 -17.90 -6.28 -10.89
N ASP A 248 -18.24 -5.81 -12.08
CA ASP A 248 -17.33 -5.14 -13.02
C ASP A 248 -16.65 -3.87 -12.45
N ASP A 249 -17.20 -3.31 -11.38
CA ASP A 249 -16.60 -2.20 -10.67
C ASP A 249 -15.40 -2.61 -9.80
N TYR A 250 -15.06 -3.89 -9.66
CA TYR A 250 -13.86 -4.27 -8.92
C TYR A 250 -12.57 -3.77 -9.60
N VAL A 251 -11.64 -3.24 -8.80
CA VAL A 251 -10.32 -2.74 -9.26
C VAL A 251 -9.19 -3.56 -8.68
N SER A 252 -9.16 -3.69 -7.36
CA SER A 252 -8.05 -4.32 -6.65
C SER A 252 -8.45 -4.80 -5.27
N SER A 253 -7.61 -5.64 -4.67
CA SER A 253 -7.78 -6.13 -3.30
C SER A 253 -6.49 -6.06 -2.49
N ASP A 254 -6.61 -5.71 -1.22
CA ASP A 254 -5.55 -5.86 -0.22
C ASP A 254 -6.01 -6.81 0.88
N VAL A 255 -5.08 -7.63 1.38
CA VAL A 255 -5.31 -8.47 2.56
C VAL A 255 -4.31 -8.06 3.64
N ILE A 256 -4.83 -7.80 4.83
CA ILE A 256 -4.04 -7.39 6.00
C ILE A 256 -4.51 -8.15 7.24
N ASN A 257 -3.60 -8.40 8.19
CA ASN A 257 -3.96 -8.93 9.50
C ASN A 257 -4.58 -7.82 10.34
N ALA A 258 -5.61 -8.14 11.13
CA ALA A 258 -6.14 -7.24 12.14
C ALA A 258 -5.13 -7.07 13.29
N ASP A 259 -5.03 -5.86 13.83
CA ASP A 259 -4.03 -5.53 14.87
C ASP A 259 -4.30 -6.24 16.21
N LYS A 260 -5.55 -6.61 16.47
CA LYS A 260 -5.96 -7.36 17.67
C LYS A 260 -6.63 -8.65 17.27
N GLY A 261 -6.10 -9.75 17.81
CA GLY A 261 -6.58 -11.09 17.52
C GLY A 261 -5.88 -11.71 16.32
N ASN A 262 -6.57 -12.62 15.66
CA ASN A 262 -6.03 -13.43 14.57
C ASN A 262 -6.74 -13.18 13.23
N ASP A 263 -7.73 -12.29 13.23
CA ASP A 263 -8.59 -12.03 12.08
C ASP A 263 -7.82 -11.41 10.90
N LEU A 264 -8.32 -11.66 9.70
CA LEU A 264 -7.84 -11.02 8.48
C LEU A 264 -8.89 -10.06 7.94
N LEU A 265 -8.42 -9.05 7.22
CA LEU A 265 -9.23 -8.04 6.56
C LEU A 265 -8.90 -8.05 5.08
N ILE A 266 -9.90 -8.33 4.25
CA ILE A 266 -9.83 -8.25 2.79
C ILE A 266 -10.55 -6.96 2.39
N LEU A 267 -9.78 -6.01 1.87
CA LEU A 267 -10.27 -4.75 1.35
C LEU A 267 -10.46 -4.91 -0.16
N LEU A 268 -11.69 -4.77 -0.64
CA LEU A 268 -11.98 -4.72 -2.06
C LEU A 268 -12.20 -3.26 -2.45
N HIS A 269 -11.43 -2.78 -3.42
CA HIS A 269 -11.55 -1.42 -3.95
C HIS A 269 -12.40 -1.46 -5.21
N LYS A 270 -13.36 -0.53 -5.31
CA LYS A 270 -14.17 -0.37 -6.52
C LYS A 270 -13.65 0.76 -7.41
N LYS A 271 -14.05 0.73 -8.69
CA LYS A 271 -13.83 1.78 -9.67
C LYS A 271 -14.42 3.03 -9.07
N LEU A 272 -13.64 4.11 -9.11
CA LEU A 272 -14.19 5.41 -8.86
C LEU A 272 -15.21 5.63 -9.98
N ILE A 273 -16.49 5.65 -9.63
CA ILE A 273 -17.50 6.25 -10.50
C ILE A 273 -17.11 7.73 -10.58
N THR A 274 -16.27 8.11 -11.54
CA THR A 274 -16.47 9.38 -12.20
C THR A 274 -17.86 9.26 -12.79
N ALA A 275 -18.85 9.90 -12.17
CA ALA A 275 -20.24 9.79 -12.58
C ALA A 275 -20.38 10.11 -14.07
N THR A 276 -20.37 9.08 -14.91
CA THR A 276 -20.57 9.18 -16.35
C THR A 276 -22.01 8.86 -16.74
N THR A 277 -22.89 8.75 -15.75
CA THR A 277 -24.33 8.76 -15.94
C THR A 277 -24.91 9.76 -14.93
N ASP A 278 -25.51 10.84 -15.45
CA ASP A 278 -26.13 12.01 -14.78
C ASP A 278 -25.28 13.28 -14.49
N LEU A 279 -24.04 13.41 -14.98
CA LEU A 279 -23.23 14.64 -14.81
C LEU A 279 -23.36 15.72 -15.90
N ASP A 280 -24.43 15.74 -16.70
CA ASP A 280 -24.70 16.88 -17.61
C ASP A 280 -25.43 18.07 -16.94
N LYS A 281 -25.56 18.05 -15.61
CA LYS A 281 -25.92 19.24 -14.82
C LYS A 281 -24.97 19.35 -13.64
N ASN A 282 -23.98 20.24 -13.77
CA ASN A 282 -22.96 20.65 -12.78
C ASN A 282 -21.65 19.84 -12.78
N LYS A 283 -20.90 19.88 -13.89
CA LYS A 283 -19.43 19.99 -13.81
C LYS A 283 -19.06 21.30 -13.10
N GLU A 284 -19.27 21.39 -11.79
CA GLU A 284 -18.50 22.34 -11.01
C GLU A 284 -17.10 21.76 -10.88
N LYS A 285 -16.17 22.35 -11.64
CA LYS A 285 -14.75 22.37 -11.30
C LYS A 285 -14.64 22.48 -9.78
N TRP A 286 -14.13 21.45 -9.10
CA TRP A 286 -13.71 21.61 -7.71
C TRP A 286 -12.57 22.64 -7.74
N ASN A 287 -12.90 23.91 -7.50
CA ASN A 287 -11.90 24.95 -7.39
C ASN A 287 -11.05 24.59 -6.18
N PHE A 288 -9.72 24.56 -6.37
CA PHE A 288 -8.79 24.41 -5.26
C PHE A 288 -8.67 25.79 -4.60
N ASP A 289 -9.67 26.15 -3.80
CA ASP A 289 -9.89 27.50 -3.30
C ASP A 289 -9.99 27.56 -1.77
N VAL A 290 -10.02 26.44 -1.05
CA VAL A 290 -9.97 26.42 0.42
C VAL A 290 -8.84 25.52 0.91
N ILE A 291 -7.90 26.11 1.65
CA ILE A 291 -6.85 25.36 2.37
C ILE A 291 -7.07 25.52 3.86
N VAL A 292 -7.10 24.39 4.56
CA VAL A 292 -7.25 24.32 6.00
C VAL A 292 -5.91 23.99 6.64
N ILE A 293 -5.42 24.90 7.47
CA ILE A 293 -4.17 24.77 8.22
C ILE A 293 -4.52 24.46 9.67
N ASP A 294 -4.07 23.30 10.14
CA ASP A 294 -4.16 22.90 11.53
C ASP A 294 -2.82 23.06 12.24
N ALA A 295 -2.81 23.88 13.29
CA ALA A 295 -1.69 23.96 14.22
C ALA A 295 -1.93 22.94 15.35
N GLY A 296 -1.14 21.86 15.38
CA GLY A 296 -1.24 20.81 16.41
C GLY A 296 -1.28 21.37 17.83
N HIS A 297 -1.99 20.69 18.73
CA HIS A 297 -2.15 21.04 20.15
C HIS A 297 -2.83 22.41 20.38
N GLY A 298 -2.60 23.04 21.54
CA GLY A 298 -3.09 24.38 21.89
C GLY A 298 -3.80 24.44 23.25
N GLY A 299 -3.74 25.60 23.90
CA GLY A 299 -4.34 25.81 25.22
C GLY A 299 -3.68 24.93 26.29
N ILE A 300 -4.49 24.12 26.97
CA ILE A 300 -4.02 23.19 28.02
C ILE A 300 -3.10 22.10 27.47
N ASP A 301 -3.23 21.77 26.20
CA ASP A 301 -2.38 20.82 25.51
C ASP A 301 -1.14 21.54 24.97
N GLY A 302 -0.01 21.37 25.68
CA GLY A 302 1.28 21.92 25.27
C GLY A 302 1.94 21.19 24.10
N GLY A 303 1.41 20.02 23.71
CA GLY A 303 2.15 19.03 22.95
C GLY A 303 3.42 18.59 23.69
N THR A 304 4.44 18.21 22.93
CA THR A 304 5.70 17.81 23.53
C THR A 304 6.47 19.00 24.12
N LEU A 305 6.99 18.83 25.33
CA LEU A 305 8.01 19.70 25.90
C LEU A 305 9.39 19.31 25.35
N GLY A 306 9.93 20.14 24.45
CA GLY A 306 11.25 20.00 23.86
C GLY A 306 12.40 20.32 24.81
N VAL A 307 13.62 20.19 24.28
CA VAL A 307 14.82 20.71 24.96
C VAL A 307 14.64 22.22 25.19
N TYR A 308 15.20 22.75 26.28
CA TYR A 308 15.11 24.17 26.66
C TYR A 308 13.69 24.65 27.04
N GLY A 309 12.74 23.73 27.25
CA GLY A 309 11.37 24.08 27.63
C GLY A 309 10.50 24.59 26.48
N ILE A 310 10.96 24.42 25.23
CA ILE A 310 10.21 24.79 24.03
C ILE A 310 8.94 23.93 23.96
N LYS A 311 7.78 24.56 23.80
CA LYS A 311 6.50 23.86 23.67
C LYS A 311 6.16 23.68 22.21
N GLU A 312 5.76 22.47 21.87
CA GLU A 312 5.35 22.12 20.52
C GLU A 312 4.22 23.00 19.98
N LYS A 313 3.20 23.26 20.80
CA LYS A 313 2.05 24.09 20.39
C LYS A 313 2.43 25.48 19.88
N ASP A 314 3.51 26.06 20.40
CA ASP A 314 3.97 27.42 20.07
C ASP A 314 4.72 27.41 18.74
N VAL A 315 5.56 26.38 18.52
CA VAL A 315 6.23 26.14 17.24
C VAL A 315 5.20 25.86 16.14
N ASN A 316 4.25 24.96 16.37
CA ASN A 316 3.22 24.61 15.40
C ASN A 316 2.39 25.83 14.98
N LEU A 317 1.99 26.67 15.95
CA LEU A 317 1.28 27.92 15.67
C LEU A 317 2.15 28.91 14.88
N GLY A 318 3.42 29.03 15.26
CA GLY A 318 4.38 29.91 14.59
C GLY A 318 4.61 29.56 13.12
N ILE A 319 4.65 28.28 12.77
CA ILE A 319 4.74 27.79 11.38
C ILE A 319 3.41 28.00 10.66
N ALA A 320 2.28 27.62 11.28
CA ALA A 320 0.96 27.73 10.67
C ALA A 320 0.61 29.18 10.27
N LEU A 321 0.90 30.16 11.15
CA LEU A 321 0.65 31.58 10.86
C LEU A 321 1.55 32.12 9.73
N LYS A 322 2.81 31.66 9.65
CA LYS A 322 3.72 32.05 8.55
C LYS A 322 3.26 31.45 7.22
N LEU A 323 2.89 30.17 7.22
CA LEU A 323 2.36 29.50 6.03
C LEU A 323 1.09 30.20 5.54
N GLY A 324 0.16 30.46 6.44
CA GLY A 324 -1.09 31.10 6.09
C GLY A 324 -0.89 32.53 5.57
N LYS A 325 0.05 33.30 6.15
CA LYS A 325 0.46 34.60 5.61
C LYS A 325 1.00 34.50 4.17
N LEU A 326 1.90 33.55 3.90
CA LEU A 326 2.44 33.32 2.55
C LEU A 326 1.34 33.00 1.54
N LEU A 327 0.38 32.15 1.92
CA LEU A 327 -0.77 31.80 1.09
C LEU A 327 -1.67 33.01 0.83
N GLU A 328 -2.08 33.73 1.88
CA GLU A 328 -2.92 34.94 1.79
C GLU A 328 -2.27 36.04 0.93
N GLU A 329 -0.93 36.17 0.98
CA GLU A 329 -0.19 37.15 0.18
C GLU A 329 -0.09 36.77 -1.30
N ASN A 330 0.10 35.48 -1.61
CA ASN A 330 0.51 35.03 -2.94
C ASN A 330 -0.54 34.20 -3.71
N MET A 331 -1.65 33.80 -3.09
CA MET A 331 -2.72 32.98 -3.68
C MET A 331 -4.08 33.61 -3.39
N LYS A 332 -4.39 34.71 -4.08
CA LYS A 332 -5.59 35.54 -3.85
C LYS A 332 -6.91 34.82 -4.18
N ASP A 333 -6.83 33.78 -4.98
CA ASP A 333 -7.93 32.87 -5.35
C ASP A 333 -8.15 31.75 -4.32
N VAL A 334 -7.39 31.74 -3.21
CA VAL A 334 -7.46 30.70 -2.17
C VAL A 334 -7.78 31.31 -0.80
N LYS A 335 -8.92 30.89 -0.22
CA LYS A 335 -9.30 31.10 1.17
C LYS A 335 -8.46 30.23 2.09
N VAL A 336 -7.76 30.88 3.02
CA VAL A 336 -6.99 30.21 4.07
C VAL A 336 -7.82 30.13 5.35
N VAL A 337 -7.99 28.91 5.86
CA VAL A 337 -8.77 28.60 7.06
C VAL A 337 -7.84 28.01 8.11
N TYR A 338 -7.96 28.46 9.35
CA TYR A 338 -7.14 27.96 10.46
C TYR A 338 -8.05 27.29 11.49
N THR A 339 -7.69 26.10 11.98
CA THR A 339 -8.37 25.51 13.14
C THR A 339 -8.17 26.39 14.39
N ARG A 340 -6.98 27.00 14.52
CA ARG A 340 -6.67 28.05 15.50
C ARG A 340 -5.66 29.06 14.97
N LYS A 341 -5.85 30.34 15.33
CA LYS A 341 -4.90 31.45 15.11
C LYS A 341 -4.23 31.94 16.41
N THR A 342 -4.63 31.38 17.54
CA THR A 342 -4.18 31.74 18.89
C THR A 342 -3.91 30.49 19.71
N ASP A 343 -3.39 30.66 20.93
CA ASP A 343 -3.19 29.58 21.89
C ASP A 343 -4.52 29.16 22.54
N LYS A 344 -5.37 28.48 21.76
CA LYS A 344 -6.62 27.88 22.23
C LYS A 344 -6.59 26.35 22.02
N ALA A 345 -7.24 25.62 22.90
CA ALA A 345 -7.47 24.19 22.71
C ALA A 345 -8.51 23.95 21.59
N VAL A 346 -8.26 22.95 20.75
CA VAL A 346 -9.19 22.46 19.73
C VAL A 346 -9.16 20.94 19.76
N ASP A 347 -10.31 20.33 20.09
CA ASP A 347 -10.52 18.87 20.11
C ASP A 347 -10.12 18.27 18.75
N LEU A 348 -9.43 17.12 18.73
CA LEU A 348 -8.96 16.47 17.50
C LEU A 348 -10.11 16.19 16.54
N TYR A 349 -11.26 15.73 17.06
CA TYR A 349 -12.45 15.47 16.26
C TYR A 349 -12.98 16.72 15.55
N GLU A 350 -12.95 17.87 16.21
CA GLU A 350 -13.48 19.11 15.64
C GLU A 350 -12.58 19.65 14.52
N ARG A 351 -11.29 19.30 14.47
CA ARG A 351 -10.36 19.79 13.44
C ARG A 351 -10.77 19.34 12.03
N GLY A 352 -10.96 18.03 11.84
CA GLY A 352 -11.40 17.46 10.56
C GLY A 352 -12.84 17.85 10.21
N LYS A 353 -13.74 17.84 11.21
CA LYS A 353 -15.13 18.28 11.03
C LYS A 353 -15.21 19.75 10.57
N PHE A 354 -14.48 20.64 11.24
CA PHE A 354 -14.39 22.04 10.86
C PHE A 354 -13.81 22.22 9.46
N ALA A 355 -12.80 21.42 9.08
CA ALA A 355 -12.25 21.46 7.73
C ALA A 355 -13.31 21.15 6.66
N ASN A 356 -14.17 20.17 6.91
CA ASN A 356 -15.27 19.81 6.01
C ASN A 356 -16.33 20.92 5.95
N GLU A 357 -16.74 21.44 7.10
CA GLU A 357 -17.72 22.53 7.18
C GLU A 357 -17.27 23.80 6.44
N GLN A 358 -15.96 23.99 6.31
CA GLN A 358 -15.37 25.11 5.57
C GLN A 358 -15.18 24.83 4.07
N GLY A 359 -15.52 23.63 3.59
CA GLY A 359 -15.34 23.22 2.19
C GLY A 359 -13.88 23.01 1.80
N GLY A 360 -13.01 22.60 2.74
CA GLY A 360 -11.58 22.48 2.48
C GLY A 360 -11.24 21.54 1.32
N ASN A 361 -10.29 21.95 0.46
CA ASN A 361 -9.74 21.11 -0.62
C ASN A 361 -8.34 20.56 -0.28
N LEU A 362 -7.74 21.02 0.82
CA LEU A 362 -6.50 20.48 1.37
C LEU A 362 -6.45 20.74 2.87
N PHE A 363 -6.16 19.72 3.66
CA PHE A 363 -5.97 19.79 5.10
C PHE A 363 -4.51 19.49 5.48
N ILE A 364 -3.86 20.40 6.21
CA ILE A 364 -2.46 20.26 6.62
C ILE A 364 -2.36 20.38 8.14
N SER A 365 -1.99 19.30 8.82
CA SER A 365 -1.71 19.29 10.26
C SER A 365 -0.22 19.45 10.52
N ILE A 366 0.18 20.49 11.25
CA ILE A 366 1.59 20.80 11.56
C ILE A 366 1.90 20.40 12.99
N HIS A 367 2.89 19.51 13.14
CA HIS A 367 3.40 18.96 14.40
C HIS A 367 4.94 19.00 14.45
N CYS A 368 5.49 18.73 15.64
CA CYS A 368 6.91 18.50 15.83
C CYS A 368 7.15 17.26 16.69
N ASN A 369 8.02 16.39 16.21
CA ASN A 369 8.27 15.10 16.83
C ASN A 369 9.12 15.24 18.09
N SER A 370 9.23 14.15 18.83
CA SER A 370 10.08 14.07 20.00
C SER A 370 10.36 12.64 20.43
N THR A 371 11.53 12.41 21.01
CA THR A 371 11.85 11.14 21.66
C THR A 371 11.65 11.23 23.18
N PRO A 372 11.44 10.10 23.87
CA PRO A 372 11.38 10.07 25.34
C PRO A 372 12.65 10.65 25.98
N HIS A 373 13.82 10.28 25.46
CA HIS A 373 15.11 10.82 25.92
C HIS A 373 15.34 12.22 25.36
N LYS A 374 15.79 13.15 26.22
CA LYS A 374 16.09 14.55 25.87
C LYS A 374 17.37 14.99 26.61
N PRO A 375 18.39 15.49 25.92
CA PRO A 375 18.49 15.63 24.46
C PRO A 375 18.64 14.27 23.75
N SER A 376 18.27 14.21 22.48
CA SER A 376 18.46 13.02 21.61
C SER A 376 19.19 13.38 20.33
N SER A 377 19.72 12.36 19.64
CA SER A 377 20.29 12.49 18.31
C SER A 377 19.27 12.33 17.17
N ALA A 378 18.02 11.94 17.47
CA ALA A 378 16.97 11.81 16.47
C ALA A 378 16.76 13.15 15.76
N ASN A 379 16.64 13.13 14.44
CA ASN A 379 16.52 14.32 13.60
C ASN A 379 15.86 13.97 12.27
N GLY A 380 15.40 14.98 11.54
CA GLY A 380 14.72 14.87 10.26
C GLY A 380 13.21 15.13 10.36
N PHE A 381 12.60 15.46 9.22
CA PHE A 381 11.15 15.62 9.12
C PHE A 381 10.47 14.35 8.58
N GLU A 382 9.20 14.17 8.92
CA GLU A 382 8.36 13.04 8.48
C GLU A 382 7.00 13.56 7.98
N ILE A 383 6.42 12.89 6.99
CA ILE A 383 5.08 13.21 6.47
C ILE A 383 4.21 11.96 6.64
N TYR A 384 3.01 12.14 7.18
CA TYR A 384 2.10 11.04 7.50
C TYR A 384 0.78 11.15 6.76
N LEU A 385 0.31 9.99 6.30
CA LEU A 385 -1.01 9.76 5.74
C LEU A 385 -1.84 8.88 6.67
N LEU A 386 -3.17 9.03 6.61
CA LEU A 386 -4.08 8.24 7.41
C LEU A 386 -4.21 6.81 6.87
N ARG A 387 -3.48 5.88 7.47
CA ARG A 387 -3.62 4.42 7.31
C ARG A 387 -3.09 3.74 8.59
N PRO A 388 -3.37 2.45 8.83
CA PRO A 388 -2.74 1.74 9.94
C PRO A 388 -1.22 1.85 9.92
N GLY A 389 -0.64 1.95 11.12
CA GLY A 389 0.80 2.06 11.27
C GLY A 389 1.50 0.75 10.94
N LYS A 390 2.42 0.77 9.96
CA LYS A 390 3.22 -0.43 9.60
C LYS A 390 4.42 -0.69 10.51
N THR A 391 4.85 0.32 11.26
CA THR A 391 6.05 0.24 12.11
C THR A 391 5.73 0.65 13.53
N GLN A 392 6.39 0.03 14.52
CA GLN A 392 6.21 0.39 15.93
C GLN A 392 6.55 1.87 16.20
N GLN A 393 7.47 2.46 15.42
CA GLN A 393 7.77 3.89 15.55
C GLN A 393 6.57 4.75 15.14
N ALA A 394 5.97 4.48 13.99
CA ALA A 394 4.80 5.21 13.49
C ALA A 394 3.59 5.07 14.42
N ILE A 395 3.37 3.86 14.95
CA ILE A 395 2.31 3.58 15.94
C ILE A 395 2.53 4.43 17.19
N ARG A 396 3.73 4.42 17.80
CA ARG A 396 4.02 5.20 19.01
C ARG A 396 3.86 6.71 18.81
N ILE A 397 4.20 7.21 17.62
CA ILE A 397 4.02 8.64 17.30
C ILE A 397 2.52 8.95 17.25
N ALA A 398 1.73 8.16 16.51
CA ALA A 398 0.28 8.34 16.46
C ALA A 398 -0.37 8.22 17.85
N GLU A 399 0.03 7.25 18.68
CA GLU A 399 -0.46 7.11 20.06
C GLU A 399 -0.15 8.35 20.92
N ARG A 400 1.05 8.93 20.77
CA ARG A 400 1.43 10.16 21.47
C ARG A 400 0.56 11.33 21.05
N GLU A 401 0.42 11.55 19.75
CA GLU A 401 -0.40 12.64 19.21
C GLU A 401 -1.89 12.46 19.56
N ASN A 402 -2.38 11.22 19.59
CA ASN A 402 -3.75 10.89 19.98
C ASN A 402 -3.97 10.96 21.50
N SER A 403 -2.92 10.99 22.33
CA SER A 403 -3.06 10.96 23.80
C SER A 403 -3.77 12.19 24.39
N VAL A 404 -3.88 13.26 23.60
CA VAL A 404 -4.54 14.53 23.96
C VAL A 404 -6.06 14.38 24.05
N ILE A 405 -6.62 13.28 23.55
CA ILE A 405 -8.05 12.93 23.66
C ILE A 405 -8.56 13.03 25.10
N LYS A 406 -7.71 12.73 26.09
CA LYS A 406 -8.07 12.81 27.51
C LYS A 406 -8.51 14.21 27.96
N TYR A 407 -8.16 15.25 27.20
CA TYR A 407 -8.53 16.63 27.47
C TYR A 407 -9.78 17.08 26.70
N GLU A 408 -10.32 16.26 25.80
CA GLU A 408 -11.49 16.61 24.97
C GLU A 408 -12.81 16.53 25.73
N LYS A 409 -13.83 17.20 25.21
CA LYS A 409 -15.18 17.22 25.81
C LYS A 409 -15.85 15.84 25.85
N ASN A 410 -15.56 14.98 24.87
CA ASN A 410 -16.09 13.61 24.84
C ASN A 410 -15.02 12.62 24.38
N PRO A 411 -14.13 12.16 25.29
CA PRO A 411 -13.06 11.21 24.98
C PRO A 411 -13.57 9.83 24.59
N THR A 412 -14.79 9.45 25.01
CA THR A 412 -15.32 8.10 24.79
C THR A 412 -15.64 7.80 23.32
N ARG A 413 -15.79 8.84 22.48
CA ARG A 413 -16.03 8.67 21.03
C ARG A 413 -14.93 7.84 20.35
N TYR A 414 -13.70 7.92 20.83
CA TYR A 414 -12.55 7.21 20.27
C TYR A 414 -12.45 5.75 20.70
N LYS A 415 -13.18 5.31 21.74
CA LYS A 415 -13.22 3.90 22.15
C LYS A 415 -13.74 2.99 21.03
N LYS A 416 -14.49 3.56 20.09
CA LYS A 416 -14.95 2.87 18.89
C LYS A 416 -13.89 2.84 17.79
N LEU A 417 -12.93 3.76 17.72
CA LEU A 417 -11.95 3.83 16.65
C LEU A 417 -10.77 2.88 16.90
N THR A 418 -11.01 1.58 16.67
CA THR A 418 -9.98 0.53 16.54
C THR A 418 -9.14 0.73 15.28
N ASP A 419 -8.01 0.04 15.15
CA ASP A 419 -7.21 0.04 13.91
C ASP A 419 -8.01 -0.43 12.69
N GLU A 420 -8.98 -1.31 12.89
CA GLU A 420 -9.95 -1.71 11.87
C GLU A 420 -10.87 -0.56 11.46
N ASN A 421 -11.30 0.26 12.41
CA ASN A 421 -12.04 1.46 12.09
C ASN A 421 -11.17 2.53 11.42
N PHE A 422 -9.85 2.57 11.70
CA PHE A 422 -8.92 3.37 10.91
C PHE A 422 -8.80 2.87 9.47
N ILE A 423 -8.77 1.55 9.26
CA ILE A 423 -8.83 0.95 7.92
C ILE A 423 -10.11 1.39 7.22
N LEU A 424 -11.25 1.28 7.88
CA LEU A 424 -12.55 1.67 7.33
C LEU A 424 -12.65 3.16 7.03
N VAL A 425 -12.13 4.03 7.90
CA VAL A 425 -12.06 5.48 7.64
C VAL A 425 -11.12 5.77 6.48
N SER A 426 -9.94 5.13 6.43
CA SER A 426 -8.98 5.30 5.33
C SER A 426 -9.56 4.82 3.98
N MET A 427 -10.37 3.76 3.99
CA MET A 427 -11.12 3.28 2.82
C MET A 427 -12.20 4.28 2.40
N ALA A 428 -12.96 4.84 3.35
CA ALA A 428 -13.96 5.86 3.06
C ALA A 428 -13.34 7.15 2.50
N GLN A 429 -12.10 7.47 2.91
CA GLN A 429 -11.29 8.59 2.41
C GLN A 429 -10.43 8.23 1.18
N SER A 430 -10.49 7.00 0.66
CA SER A 430 -9.56 6.52 -0.37
C SER A 430 -9.59 7.33 -1.66
N SER A 431 -10.73 7.95 -1.99
CA SER A 431 -10.89 8.88 -3.11
C SER A 431 -9.91 10.07 -3.03
N TYR A 432 -9.61 10.55 -1.83
CA TYR A 432 -8.64 11.62 -1.58
C TYR A 432 -7.23 11.12 -1.26
N MET A 433 -7.06 9.82 -1.02
CA MET A 433 -5.76 9.24 -0.67
C MET A 433 -4.74 9.42 -1.79
N LYS A 434 -5.13 9.19 -3.05
CA LYS A 434 -4.26 9.42 -4.21
C LYS A 434 -3.75 10.86 -4.29
N TYR A 435 -4.62 11.83 -3.98
CA TYR A 435 -4.27 13.24 -3.96
C TYR A 435 -3.39 13.60 -2.75
N SER A 436 -3.65 12.98 -1.59
CA SER A 436 -2.83 13.13 -0.39
C SER A 436 -1.41 12.59 -0.62
N GLU A 437 -1.28 11.40 -1.23
CA GLU A 437 -0.01 10.80 -1.63
C GLU A 437 0.75 11.70 -2.61
N LYS A 438 0.07 12.21 -3.65
CA LYS A 438 0.66 13.15 -4.61
C LYS A 438 1.14 14.44 -3.93
N PHE A 439 0.36 15.01 -3.02
CA PHE A 439 0.78 16.19 -2.25
C PHE A 439 1.97 15.87 -1.34
N SER A 440 1.95 14.73 -0.63
CA SER A 440 3.05 14.28 0.23
C SER A 440 4.36 14.12 -0.53
N ASP A 441 4.34 13.60 -1.77
CA ASP A 441 5.53 13.46 -2.60
C ASP A 441 6.13 14.81 -2.99
N ILE A 442 5.28 15.77 -3.37
CA ILE A 442 5.70 17.14 -3.67
C ILE A 442 6.29 17.78 -2.42
N LEU A 443 5.57 17.65 -1.29
CA LEU A 443 5.96 18.19 0.00
C LEU A 443 7.32 17.65 0.46
N ASN A 444 7.53 16.34 0.33
CA ASN A 444 8.78 15.71 0.71
C ASN A 444 9.96 16.24 -0.11
N LYS A 445 9.78 16.44 -1.42
CA LYS A 445 10.81 16.99 -2.31
C LYS A 445 11.13 18.44 -1.98
N GLU A 446 10.12 19.29 -1.80
CA GLU A 446 10.31 20.71 -1.51
C GLU A 446 10.89 20.95 -0.12
N MET A 447 10.44 20.21 0.89
CA MET A 447 11.05 20.21 2.22
C MET A 447 12.52 19.81 2.14
N SER A 448 12.86 18.68 1.49
CA SER A 448 14.25 18.23 1.34
C SER A 448 15.16 19.23 0.63
N ARG A 449 14.59 20.12 -0.18
CA ARG A 449 15.31 21.17 -0.92
C ARG A 449 15.57 22.43 -0.08
N ILE A 450 14.67 22.75 0.86
CA ILE A 450 14.64 24.04 1.57
C ILE A 450 15.08 23.92 3.02
N VAL A 451 14.62 22.88 3.72
CA VAL A 451 15.00 22.64 5.10
C VAL A 451 16.34 21.91 5.16
N ARG A 452 17.10 22.12 6.23
CA ARG A 452 18.44 21.52 6.39
C ARG A 452 18.34 20.04 6.76
N GLU A 453 17.25 19.69 7.42
CA GLU A 453 16.96 18.42 8.02
C GLU A 453 16.65 17.37 6.94
N SER A 454 17.17 16.16 7.13
CA SER A 454 16.95 15.07 6.18
C SER A 454 15.51 14.57 6.22
N SER A 455 14.96 14.23 5.06
CA SER A 455 13.70 13.50 4.98
C SER A 455 13.85 12.12 5.61
N ARG A 456 12.88 11.76 6.46
CA ARG A 456 12.69 10.40 6.95
C ARG A 456 11.57 9.66 6.21
N GLY A 457 11.14 10.20 5.08
CA GLY A 457 10.18 9.63 4.15
C GLY A 457 8.71 9.86 4.50
N LEU A 458 7.86 9.39 3.59
CA LEU A 458 6.42 9.26 3.77
C LEU A 458 6.13 8.07 4.69
N LYS A 459 5.14 8.22 5.56
CA LYS A 459 4.73 7.23 6.56
C LYS A 459 3.23 7.15 6.66
N GLN A 460 2.77 6.08 7.29
CA GLN A 460 1.36 5.76 7.49
C GLN A 460 1.16 5.53 8.98
N ALA A 461 0.18 6.19 9.58
CA ALA A 461 -0.24 5.92 10.95
C ALA A 461 -1.67 6.42 11.23
N GLY A 462 -2.30 5.86 12.27
CA GLY A 462 -3.66 6.18 12.70
C GLY A 462 -3.73 7.51 13.45
N PHE A 463 -3.53 8.65 12.79
CA PHE A 463 -3.71 9.97 13.41
C PHE A 463 -5.19 10.38 13.43
N TYR A 464 -5.75 10.57 14.62
CA TYR A 464 -7.16 10.96 14.75
C TYR A 464 -7.47 12.36 14.19
N VAL A 465 -6.49 13.25 14.07
CA VAL A 465 -6.69 14.56 13.44
C VAL A 465 -7.00 14.47 11.94
N LEU A 466 -6.51 13.42 11.27
CA LEU A 466 -6.81 13.18 9.85
C LEU A 466 -8.13 12.40 9.67
N VAL A 467 -8.68 11.84 10.75
CA VAL A 467 -9.97 11.13 10.72
C VAL A 467 -11.08 12.13 10.45
N GLY A 468 -11.91 11.82 9.46
CA GLY A 468 -13.07 12.62 9.13
C GLY A 468 -12.78 13.76 8.16
N ALA A 469 -11.53 14.09 7.85
CA ALA A 469 -11.20 15.03 6.76
C ALA A 469 -11.65 14.45 5.41
N SER A 470 -12.64 15.04 4.76
CA SER A 470 -13.19 14.62 3.47
C SER A 470 -12.52 15.36 2.32
N MET A 471 -11.19 15.48 2.39
CA MET A 471 -10.34 16.13 1.40
C MET A 471 -8.91 15.56 1.48
N PRO A 472 -8.02 15.85 0.53
CA PRO A 472 -6.61 15.52 0.65
C PRO A 472 -6.04 16.02 1.99
N SER A 473 -5.36 15.16 2.73
CA SER A 473 -4.92 15.48 4.09
C SER A 473 -3.55 14.90 4.42
N VAL A 474 -2.72 15.66 5.12
CA VAL A 474 -1.40 15.21 5.61
C VAL A 474 -1.14 15.72 7.01
N LEU A 475 -0.36 14.96 7.77
CA LEU A 475 0.29 15.43 8.99
C LEU A 475 1.80 15.56 8.76
N ILE A 476 2.37 16.67 9.18
CA ILE A 476 3.79 17.01 9.03
C ILE A 476 4.43 17.01 10.41
N GLU A 477 5.40 16.12 10.61
CA GLU A 477 6.31 16.17 11.74
C GLU A 477 7.56 16.95 11.30
N SER A 478 7.61 18.24 11.65
CA SER A 478 8.54 19.21 11.05
C SER A 478 10.01 19.03 11.48
N GLY A 479 10.25 18.23 12.51
CA GLY A 479 11.56 17.95 13.12
C GLY A 479 11.39 17.46 14.56
N TYR A 480 12.49 17.19 15.27
CA TYR A 480 12.49 16.65 16.63
C TYR A 480 12.83 17.70 17.69
N LEU A 481 11.85 18.08 18.52
CA LEU A 481 12.05 18.96 19.67
C LEU A 481 12.91 18.34 20.78
N SER A 482 13.11 17.01 20.76
CA SER A 482 14.08 16.35 21.64
C SER A 482 15.53 16.54 21.20
N ASN A 483 15.79 17.04 20.00
CA ASN A 483 17.14 17.29 19.50
C ASN A 483 17.52 18.74 19.75
N SER A 484 18.64 18.99 20.44
CA SER A 484 19.04 20.35 20.81
C SER A 484 19.28 21.29 19.61
N LYS A 485 19.71 20.77 18.46
CA LYS A 485 19.94 21.57 17.25
C LYS A 485 18.62 21.88 16.55
N GLU A 486 17.78 20.88 16.35
CA GLU A 486 16.47 21.07 15.71
C GLU A 486 15.52 21.89 16.58
N ALA A 487 15.51 21.70 17.90
CA ALA A 487 14.70 22.50 18.81
C ALA A 487 15.00 24.01 18.67
N LYS A 488 16.28 24.39 18.58
CA LYS A 488 16.68 25.79 18.32
C LYS A 488 16.22 26.28 16.95
N TYR A 489 16.36 25.44 15.92
CA TYR A 489 15.95 25.78 14.56
C TYR A 489 14.42 25.93 14.43
N LEU A 490 13.66 24.96 14.92
CA LEU A 490 12.20 24.94 14.96
C LEU A 490 11.62 26.10 15.77
N ASN A 491 12.31 26.55 16.82
CA ASN A 491 11.89 27.71 17.61
C ASN A 491 12.33 29.06 16.99
N SER A 492 13.18 29.05 15.96
CA SER A 492 13.68 30.28 15.34
C SER A 492 12.71 30.82 14.27
N ILE A 493 12.71 32.14 14.09
CA ILE A 493 11.93 32.80 13.04
C ILE A 493 12.34 32.26 11.66
N GLU A 494 13.64 32.10 11.42
CA GLU A 494 14.19 31.61 10.15
C GLU A 494 13.72 30.17 9.86
N GLY A 495 13.85 29.26 10.84
CA GLY A 495 13.46 27.86 10.65
C GLY A 495 11.97 27.70 10.39
N GLN A 496 11.14 28.38 11.18
CA GLN A 496 9.69 28.37 10.96
C GLN A 496 9.30 28.96 9.59
N MET A 497 9.99 30.02 9.14
CA MET A 497 9.75 30.60 7.82
C MET A 497 10.18 29.67 6.69
N LYS A 498 11.34 28.99 6.81
CA LYS A 498 11.80 28.01 5.81
C LYS A 498 10.85 26.83 5.67
N ILE A 499 10.36 26.29 6.78
CA ILE A 499 9.35 25.21 6.77
C ILE A 499 8.05 25.71 6.12
N ALA A 500 7.55 26.87 6.53
CA ALA A 500 6.36 27.48 5.94
C ALA A 500 6.52 27.71 4.42
N GLN A 501 7.69 28.19 3.97
CA GLN A 501 8.00 28.40 2.56
C GLN A 501 8.01 27.09 1.77
N ALA A 502 8.56 26.02 2.34
CA ALA A 502 8.55 24.71 1.70
C ALA A 502 7.13 24.16 1.53
N ILE A 503 6.30 24.27 2.58
CA ILE A 503 4.89 23.86 2.49
C ILE A 503 4.15 24.72 1.45
N PHE A 504 4.34 26.04 1.46
CA PHE A 504 3.74 26.96 0.50
C PHE A 504 4.10 26.61 -0.95
N ASN A 505 5.39 26.37 -1.25
CA ASN A 505 5.82 25.98 -2.59
C ASN A 505 5.17 24.66 -3.02
N SER A 506 5.04 23.73 -2.09
CA SER A 506 4.40 22.43 -2.33
C SER A 506 2.93 22.58 -2.71
N ILE A 507 2.20 23.44 -1.99
CA ILE A 507 0.80 23.77 -2.28
C ILE A 507 0.66 24.38 -3.68
N LYS A 508 1.52 25.33 -4.03
CA LYS A 508 1.49 25.99 -5.36
C LYS A 508 1.67 24.98 -6.49
N ILE A 509 2.63 24.07 -6.35
CA ILE A 509 2.88 23.00 -7.33
C ILE A 509 1.67 22.06 -7.38
N PHE A 510 1.15 21.66 -6.22
CA PHE A 510 0.01 20.74 -6.12
C PHE A 510 -1.26 21.32 -6.75
N LYS A 511 -1.61 22.58 -6.45
CA LYS A 511 -2.74 23.29 -7.08
C LYS A 511 -2.63 23.28 -8.60
N SER A 512 -1.48 23.68 -9.14
CA SER A 512 -1.26 23.69 -10.59
C SER A 512 -1.43 22.31 -11.23
N GLN A 513 -0.96 21.25 -10.56
CA GLN A 513 -1.13 19.88 -11.04
C GLN A 513 -2.54 19.33 -10.84
N TYR A 514 -3.26 19.80 -9.83
CA TYR A 514 -4.65 19.44 -9.57
C TYR A 514 -5.56 20.04 -10.65
N GLU A 515 -5.40 21.34 -10.92
CA GLU A 515 -6.21 22.05 -11.92
C GLU A 515 -6.02 21.50 -13.33
N LYS A 516 -4.79 21.15 -13.72
CA LYS A 516 -4.53 20.52 -15.03
C LYS A 516 -5.25 19.19 -15.23
N SER A 517 -5.45 18.41 -14.16
CA SER A 517 -6.09 17.09 -14.27
C SER A 517 -7.59 17.13 -14.60
N PHE A 518 -8.19 18.33 -14.66
CA PHE A 518 -9.59 18.55 -15.06
C PHE A 518 -9.73 19.29 -16.40
N SER A 519 -8.62 19.66 -17.04
CA SER A 519 -8.59 20.40 -18.30
C SER A 519 -8.39 19.51 -19.53
N ASP A 520 -7.99 18.26 -19.31
CA ASP A 520 -7.82 17.19 -20.31
C ASP A 520 -8.95 16.17 -20.14
#